data_AF-A0AAD4D629-F1
#
_entry.id   AF-A0AAD4D629-F1
#
_cell.length_a   1.000
_cell.length_b   1.000
_cell.length_c   1.000
_cell.angle_alpha   90.00
_cell.angle_beta   90.00
_cell.angle_gamma   90.00
#
_symmetry.space_group_name_H-M   'P 1'
#
loop_
_entity.id
_entity.type
_entity.pdbx_description
1 polymer ?
#
loop_
_entity_poly.entity_id
_entity_poly.type
_entity_poly.pdbx_seq_one_letter_code
_entity_poly.pdbx_strand_id
1 'polypeptide(L)'
;MEHINRVCRSEGYPIVVENSPQLGNHAVASRDIPQGEGLLRAIPYAAEVFDNYKKRMCQVCLLYHNRGSFSYRCQDCDQVYFCSEACKSIAMDPRQGCHLKVCRTLRKLATWNSDRHTKSIIKLLLQVLMNHWRERQGIPTAYQSRRALEKEREEREKMVDADGLKAGIVSTGTDLEAITKEVAKLLEATTIMPTTTTATASPSQPSSEPNNSDKVNNRIQEPVENDFFDVLRLQSHFEDWDDEDQKDWNKQSHIVLSLLELADLTEMATGPEEKELHKLTSLDVKKLISALESNAFGMFDRTKKKPVCFGRAIYPIASFFNHSCECNATAVQADGSTEEVTGDAVLGLVAQEEEEFNKKKVAAAGATTPSSSLSTSASASSLTETTESESGTSTPLESGTVTPVEKEGTEEGETATLVIADPYDSRVGEFRMMTFFSIRDIPKGNIAAPYHHSSRLDNPRICSAPFVLRR
;
A
#
# COMPACT_ATOMS: atom_id res chain seq x y z
N MET A 1 -8.31 1.01 20.49
CA MET A 1 -9.69 0.95 19.98
C MET A 1 -10.33 2.32 19.88
N GLU A 2 -10.36 3.12 20.95
CA GLU A 2 -11.00 4.45 20.92
C GLU A 2 -10.44 5.40 19.85
N HIS A 3 -9.11 5.40 19.64
CA HIS A 3 -8.48 6.14 18.54
C HIS A 3 -9.10 5.78 17.17
N ILE A 4 -9.09 4.50 16.81
CA ILE A 4 -9.65 4.00 15.54
C ILE A 4 -11.14 4.37 15.42
N ASN A 5 -11.92 4.16 16.48
CA ASN A 5 -13.34 4.51 16.47
C ASN A 5 -13.60 6.00 16.32
N ARG A 6 -12.74 6.85 16.90
CA ARG A 6 -12.82 8.30 16.72
C ARG A 6 -12.53 8.67 15.27
N VAL A 7 -11.51 8.09 14.66
CA VAL A 7 -11.16 8.32 13.25
C VAL A 7 -12.28 7.84 12.32
N CYS A 8 -12.82 6.63 12.52
CA CYS A 8 -13.94 6.14 11.72
C CYS A 8 -15.15 7.08 11.79
N ARG A 9 -15.50 7.58 12.99
CA ARG A 9 -16.61 8.51 13.17
C ARG A 9 -16.33 9.89 12.56
N SER A 10 -15.12 10.43 12.71
CA SER A 10 -14.79 11.77 12.19
C SER A 10 -14.78 11.82 10.68
N GLU A 11 -14.32 10.74 10.04
CA GLU A 11 -14.31 10.59 8.58
C GLU A 11 -15.66 10.06 8.02
N GLY A 12 -16.64 9.80 8.89
CA GLY A 12 -17.99 9.37 8.51
C GLY A 12 -18.10 7.91 8.09
N TYR A 13 -17.09 7.08 8.33
CA TYR A 13 -17.13 5.65 8.01
C TYR A 13 -18.27 4.95 8.78
N PRO A 14 -19.04 4.06 8.12
CA PRO A 14 -20.18 3.40 8.74
C PRO A 14 -19.78 2.24 9.67
N ILE A 15 -18.52 2.15 10.11
CA ILE A 15 -17.99 1.06 10.92
C ILE A 15 -17.45 1.57 12.26
N VAL A 16 -17.50 0.70 13.27
CA VAL A 16 -16.74 0.84 14.52
C VAL A 16 -16.09 -0.49 14.83
N VAL A 17 -15.04 -0.47 15.63
CA VAL A 17 -14.33 -1.67 16.09
C VAL A 17 -14.65 -1.92 17.56
N GLU A 18 -15.10 -3.13 17.83
CA GLU A 18 -15.46 -3.64 19.15
C GLU A 18 -14.54 -4.80 19.56
N ASN A 19 -14.57 -5.17 20.84
CA ASN A 19 -13.86 -6.35 21.34
C ASN A 19 -14.87 -7.35 21.90
N SER A 20 -14.71 -8.63 21.57
CA SER A 20 -15.46 -9.71 22.19
C SER A 20 -14.54 -10.88 22.58
N PRO A 21 -14.90 -11.69 23.59
CA PRO A 21 -14.11 -12.85 23.98
C PRO A 21 -13.88 -13.87 22.85
N GLN A 22 -14.84 -14.01 21.93
CA GLN A 22 -14.79 -15.02 20.87
C GLN A 22 -14.03 -14.57 19.63
N LEU A 23 -14.03 -13.26 19.34
CA LEU A 23 -13.49 -12.72 18.09
C LEU A 23 -12.31 -11.78 18.30
N GLY A 24 -11.97 -11.46 19.55
CA GLY A 24 -11.06 -10.37 19.84
C GLY A 24 -11.60 -9.05 19.28
N ASN A 25 -10.69 -8.24 18.74
CA ASN A 25 -11.03 -6.97 18.09
C ASN A 25 -11.63 -7.22 16.71
N HIS A 26 -12.81 -6.67 16.44
CA HIS A 26 -13.53 -6.89 15.19
C HIS A 26 -14.39 -5.70 14.79
N ALA A 27 -14.52 -5.47 13.49
CA ALA A 27 -15.36 -4.41 12.93
C ALA A 27 -16.85 -4.80 12.94
N VAL A 28 -17.70 -3.85 13.31
CA VAL A 28 -19.17 -3.95 13.30
C VAL A 28 -19.78 -2.72 12.64
N ALA A 29 -20.99 -2.87 12.11
CA ALA A 29 -21.72 -1.77 11.49
C ALA A 29 -22.20 -0.76 12.56
N SER A 30 -21.92 0.53 12.36
CA SER A 30 -22.38 1.60 13.25
C SER A 30 -23.82 2.04 12.96
N ARG A 31 -24.33 1.72 11.77
CA ARG A 31 -25.67 1.99 11.24
C ARG A 31 -26.06 0.93 10.22
N ASP A 32 -27.28 1.00 9.69
CA ASP A 32 -27.66 0.21 8.52
C ASP A 32 -26.81 0.62 7.31
N ILE A 33 -26.32 -0.37 6.57
CA ILE A 33 -25.45 -0.16 5.41
C ILE A 33 -26.08 -0.84 4.19
N PRO A 34 -26.53 -0.09 3.18
CA PRO A 34 -27.05 -0.66 1.95
C PRO A 34 -25.94 -1.36 1.15
N GLN A 35 -26.34 -2.33 0.34
CA GLN A 35 -25.48 -2.95 -0.65
C GLN A 35 -24.82 -1.89 -1.56
N GLY A 36 -23.51 -2.07 -1.82
CA GLY A 36 -22.71 -1.16 -2.65
C GLY A 36 -22.06 0.00 -1.87
N GLU A 37 -22.46 0.29 -0.64
CA GLU A 37 -21.84 1.38 0.13
C GLU A 37 -20.37 1.08 0.49
N GLY A 38 -19.50 2.10 0.40
CA GLY A 38 -18.12 2.03 0.87
C GLY A 38 -18.05 1.96 2.40
N LEU A 39 -17.30 0.99 2.92
CA LEU A 39 -17.16 0.73 4.35
C LEU A 39 -15.91 1.38 4.96
N LEU A 40 -14.82 1.37 4.19
CA LEU A 40 -13.51 1.86 4.62
C LEU A 40 -12.63 2.13 3.39
N ARG A 41 -11.95 3.27 3.34
CA ARG A 41 -10.78 3.49 2.47
C ARG A 41 -9.55 3.58 3.37
N ALA A 42 -8.53 2.79 3.07
CA ALA A 42 -7.31 2.75 3.86
C ALA A 42 -6.07 2.74 2.96
N ILE A 43 -5.06 3.48 3.37
CA ILE A 43 -3.71 3.43 2.80
C ILE A 43 -2.90 2.42 3.60
N PRO A 44 -2.00 1.64 2.96
CA PRO A 44 -1.16 0.73 3.71
C PRO A 44 -0.22 1.51 4.63
N TYR A 45 -0.14 1.11 5.89
CA TYR A 45 0.88 1.59 6.81
C TYR A 45 2.27 1.22 6.30
N ALA A 46 2.43 0.00 5.80
CA ALA A 46 3.65 -0.48 5.17
C ALA A 46 3.30 -1.40 4.00
N ALA A 47 4.10 -1.37 2.95
CA ALA A 47 3.95 -2.24 1.80
C ALA A 47 5.31 -2.68 1.27
N GLU A 48 5.39 -3.91 0.80
CA GLU A 48 6.61 -4.51 0.29
C GLU A 48 6.31 -5.41 -0.90
N VAL A 49 7.25 -5.48 -1.85
CA VAL A 49 7.11 -6.23 -3.09
C VAL A 49 8.07 -7.40 -3.14
N PHE A 50 7.60 -8.52 -3.69
CA PHE A 50 8.45 -9.69 -3.86
C PHE A 50 9.58 -9.38 -4.85
N ASP A 51 10.74 -10.02 -4.67
CA ASP A 51 11.96 -9.76 -5.45
C ASP A 51 11.76 -9.81 -6.96
N ASN A 52 10.89 -10.70 -7.44
CA ASN A 52 10.58 -10.85 -8.87
C ASN A 52 9.81 -9.66 -9.48
N TYR A 53 9.23 -8.82 -8.62
CA TYR A 53 8.41 -7.67 -9.02
C TYR A 53 8.98 -6.33 -8.55
N LYS A 54 10.12 -6.31 -7.83
CA LYS A 54 10.72 -5.07 -7.29
C LYS A 54 10.97 -3.99 -8.34
N LYS A 55 11.26 -4.40 -9.60
CA LYS A 55 11.46 -3.48 -10.73
C LYS A 55 10.18 -2.81 -11.21
N ARG A 56 9.01 -3.27 -10.75
CA ARG A 56 7.69 -2.85 -11.24
C ARG A 56 6.92 -2.01 -10.23
N MET A 57 7.44 -1.78 -9.03
CA MET A 57 6.77 -0.94 -8.03
C MET A 57 7.67 0.21 -7.61
N CYS A 58 7.09 1.40 -7.52
CA CYS A 58 7.77 2.55 -6.95
C CYS A 58 7.82 2.40 -5.43
N GLN A 59 9.02 2.50 -4.84
CA GLN A 59 9.21 2.40 -3.39
C GLN A 59 8.55 3.54 -2.61
N VAL A 60 8.32 4.69 -3.25
CA VAL A 60 7.75 5.88 -2.61
C VAL A 60 6.23 5.90 -2.76
N CYS A 61 5.74 6.02 -3.99
CA CYS A 61 4.30 6.19 -4.24
C CYS A 61 3.52 4.87 -4.39
N LEU A 62 4.20 3.72 -4.32
CA LEU A 62 3.61 2.38 -4.53
C LEU A 62 2.95 2.19 -5.92
N LEU A 63 3.21 3.08 -6.88
CA LEU A 63 2.77 2.93 -8.26
C LEU A 63 3.29 1.62 -8.84
N TYR A 64 2.40 0.81 -9.41
CA TYR A 64 2.74 -0.46 -10.04
C TYR A 64 2.69 -0.37 -11.56
N HIS A 65 3.78 -0.76 -12.21
CA HIS A 65 3.90 -0.82 -13.67
C HIS A 65 3.60 -2.24 -14.16
N ASN A 66 2.37 -2.48 -14.62
CA ASN A 66 1.91 -3.80 -15.08
C ASN A 66 2.67 -4.35 -16.30
N ARG A 67 3.09 -3.47 -17.23
CA ARG A 67 3.70 -3.84 -18.51
C ARG A 67 5.23 -3.79 -18.59
N GLY A 68 5.91 -3.31 -17.56
CA GLY A 68 7.32 -2.92 -17.70
C GLY A 68 8.07 -2.82 -16.37
N SER A 69 9.27 -2.27 -16.43
CA SER A 69 10.11 -1.98 -15.28
C SER A 69 10.45 -0.51 -15.23
N PHE A 70 10.53 0.04 -14.03
CA PHE A 70 11.05 1.37 -13.81
C PHE A 70 12.57 1.41 -14.07
N SER A 71 13.03 2.52 -14.64
CA SER A 71 14.44 2.77 -14.96
C SER A 71 15.19 3.39 -13.78
N TYR A 72 14.55 4.26 -13.01
CA TYR A 72 15.10 4.88 -11.83
C TYR A 72 15.21 3.85 -10.69
N ARG A 73 16.42 3.67 -10.16
CA ARG A 73 16.71 2.71 -9.09
C ARG A 73 17.83 3.21 -8.19
N CYS A 74 17.90 2.68 -6.97
CA CYS A 74 19.07 2.87 -6.13
C CYS A 74 20.24 2.03 -6.68
N GLN A 75 21.35 2.69 -7.02
CA GLN A 75 22.53 2.01 -7.58
C GLN A 75 23.31 1.21 -6.52
N ASP A 76 23.16 1.56 -5.24
CA ASP A 76 23.91 0.92 -4.16
C ASP A 76 23.35 -0.44 -3.75
N CYS A 77 22.01 -0.57 -3.66
CA CYS A 77 21.37 -1.82 -3.24
C CYS A 77 20.73 -2.61 -4.39
N ASP A 78 20.34 -1.96 -5.49
CA ASP A 78 19.54 -2.53 -6.58
C ASP A 78 18.26 -3.25 -6.09
N GLN A 79 17.74 -2.86 -4.93
CA GLN A 79 16.54 -3.44 -4.33
C GLN A 79 15.31 -2.56 -4.46
N VAL A 80 15.46 -1.26 -4.66
CA VAL A 80 14.36 -0.30 -4.76
C VAL A 80 14.36 0.43 -6.09
N TYR A 81 13.16 0.67 -6.62
CA TYR A 81 12.90 1.27 -7.92
C TYR A 81 11.89 2.42 -7.75
N PHE A 82 11.91 3.37 -8.68
CA PHE A 82 11.12 4.60 -8.58
C PHE A 82 10.46 4.93 -9.92
N CYS A 83 9.23 5.44 -9.90
CA CYS A 83 8.51 5.79 -11.13
C CYS A 83 9.06 7.07 -11.80
N SER A 84 9.70 7.95 -11.04
CA SER A 84 10.22 9.24 -11.51
C SER A 84 11.47 9.63 -10.74
N GLU A 85 12.24 10.58 -11.29
CA GLU A 85 13.38 11.17 -10.58
C GLU A 85 12.90 11.88 -9.30
N ALA A 86 11.73 12.50 -9.28
CA ALA A 86 11.17 13.10 -8.07
C ALA A 86 10.97 12.10 -6.93
N CYS A 87 10.37 10.92 -7.20
CA CYS A 87 10.26 9.85 -6.20
C CYS A 87 11.64 9.35 -5.75
N LYS A 88 12.61 9.25 -6.67
CA LYS A 88 13.98 8.89 -6.32
C LYS A 88 14.63 9.94 -5.42
N SER A 89 14.49 11.23 -5.73
CA SER A 89 15.00 12.34 -4.90
C SER A 89 14.38 12.32 -3.50
N ILE A 90 13.05 12.15 -3.38
CA ILE A 90 12.37 12.03 -2.08
C ILE A 90 12.94 10.87 -1.26
N ALA A 91 13.11 9.69 -1.87
CA ALA A 91 13.63 8.52 -1.17
C ALA A 91 15.10 8.66 -0.72
N MET A 92 15.90 9.34 -1.55
CA MET A 92 17.35 9.47 -1.38
C MET A 92 17.77 10.77 -0.66
N ASP A 93 16.83 11.64 -0.30
CA ASP A 93 17.11 12.90 0.39
C ASP A 93 17.82 12.62 1.73
N PRO A 94 19.03 13.15 1.99
CA PRO A 94 19.73 12.95 3.26
C PRO A 94 18.99 13.49 4.50
N ARG A 95 18.07 14.43 4.32
CA ARG A 95 17.32 15.09 5.40
C ARG A 95 16.00 14.39 5.70
N GLN A 96 15.30 13.92 4.67
CA GLN A 96 13.92 13.42 4.78
C GLN A 96 13.72 12.03 4.18
N GLY A 97 14.68 11.56 3.37
CA GLY A 97 14.62 10.29 2.67
C GLY A 97 14.91 9.12 3.59
N CYS A 98 14.00 8.16 3.61
CA CYS A 98 14.10 6.99 4.45
C CYS A 98 14.93 5.85 3.84
N HIS A 99 15.20 5.87 2.52
CA HIS A 99 15.90 4.77 1.87
C HIS A 99 17.35 4.64 2.33
N LEU A 100 18.06 5.75 2.54
CA LEU A 100 19.46 5.72 2.97
C LEU A 100 19.65 4.92 4.27
N LYS A 101 18.65 4.97 5.17
CA LYS A 101 18.65 4.24 6.44
C LYS A 101 18.56 2.72 6.26
N VAL A 102 17.84 2.25 5.25
CA VAL A 102 17.62 0.80 4.99
C VAL A 102 18.41 0.26 3.80
N CYS A 103 19.09 1.10 3.02
CA CYS A 103 19.76 0.74 1.77
C CYS A 103 20.76 -0.42 1.93
N ARG A 104 21.67 -0.31 2.90
CA ARG A 104 22.68 -1.35 3.18
C ARG A 104 22.04 -2.64 3.69
N THR A 105 21.02 -2.52 4.54
CA THR A 105 20.28 -3.66 5.07
C THR A 105 19.53 -4.41 3.96
N LEU A 106 18.87 -3.71 3.04
CA LEU A 106 18.21 -4.30 1.89
C LEU A 106 19.21 -5.03 0.97
N ARG A 107 20.40 -4.45 0.74
CA ARG A 107 21.46 -5.13 -0.02
C ARG A 107 21.90 -6.44 0.66
N LYS A 108 22.15 -6.40 1.97
CA LYS A 108 22.54 -7.59 2.75
C LYS A 108 21.44 -8.66 2.74
N LEU A 109 20.18 -8.24 2.89
CA LEU A 109 19.02 -9.12 2.88
C LEU A 109 18.80 -9.79 1.52
N ALA A 110 19.10 -9.10 0.41
CA ALA A 110 19.00 -9.68 -0.94
C ALA A 110 19.95 -10.87 -1.15
N THR A 111 21.15 -10.81 -0.56
CA THR A 111 22.16 -11.88 -0.64
C THR A 111 21.98 -12.98 0.39
N TRP A 112 21.09 -12.79 1.37
CA TRP A 112 20.87 -13.77 2.43
C TRP A 112 20.14 -15.00 1.88
N ASN A 113 20.57 -16.20 2.27
CA ASN A 113 19.94 -17.45 1.82
C ASN A 113 18.78 -17.82 2.77
N SER A 114 17.57 -17.48 2.36
CA SER A 114 16.32 -17.76 3.05
C SER A 114 15.22 -17.86 1.99
N ASP A 115 14.12 -18.52 2.32
CA ASP A 115 13.00 -18.68 1.41
C ASP A 115 12.33 -17.32 1.10
N ARG A 116 11.51 -17.31 0.05
CA ARG A 116 10.86 -16.09 -0.44
C ARG A 116 9.88 -15.51 0.59
N HIS A 117 9.19 -16.36 1.35
CA HIS A 117 8.21 -15.92 2.33
C HIS A 117 8.91 -15.16 3.46
N THR A 118 9.91 -15.78 4.09
CA THR A 118 10.68 -15.21 5.21
C THR A 118 11.32 -13.88 4.82
N LYS A 119 11.97 -13.81 3.65
CA LYS A 119 12.51 -12.55 3.12
C LYS A 119 11.46 -11.46 2.98
N SER A 120 10.29 -11.80 2.44
CA SER A 120 9.21 -10.84 2.25
C SER A 120 8.68 -10.29 3.58
N ILE A 121 8.55 -11.14 4.61
CA ILE A 121 8.10 -10.70 5.94
C ILE A 121 9.15 -9.80 6.61
N ILE A 122 10.44 -10.15 6.53
CA ILE A 122 11.50 -9.33 7.11
C ILE A 122 11.61 -7.98 6.41
N LYS A 123 11.44 -7.94 5.08
CA LYS A 123 11.36 -6.67 4.36
C LYS A 123 10.14 -5.85 4.80
N LEU A 124 8.98 -6.46 4.96
CA LEU A 124 7.79 -5.77 5.47
C LEU A 124 8.00 -5.23 6.89
N LEU A 125 8.65 -6.00 7.77
CA LEU A 125 9.06 -5.53 9.10
C LEU A 125 10.00 -4.32 9.03
N LEU A 126 11.00 -4.35 8.13
CA LEU A 126 11.88 -3.21 7.90
C LEU A 126 11.09 -1.96 7.48
N GLN A 127 10.10 -2.09 6.60
CA GLN A 127 9.24 -0.97 6.20
C GLN A 127 8.41 -0.45 7.37
N VAL A 128 7.86 -1.34 8.20
CA VAL A 128 7.07 -0.97 9.38
C VAL A 128 7.89 -0.14 10.37
N LEU A 129 9.09 -0.62 10.71
CA LEU A 129 9.99 0.07 11.65
C LEU A 129 10.59 1.35 11.04
N MET A 130 10.84 1.36 9.73
CA MET A 130 11.26 2.57 9.02
C MET A 130 10.17 3.65 9.05
N ASN A 131 8.90 3.28 8.84
CA ASN A 131 7.79 4.23 8.94
C ASN A 131 7.57 4.72 10.37
N HIS A 132 7.73 3.85 11.38
CA HIS A 132 7.72 4.27 12.78
C HIS A 132 8.82 5.31 13.07
N TRP A 133 10.03 5.06 12.57
CA TRP A 133 11.13 6.01 12.69
C TRP A 133 10.79 7.35 12.02
N ARG A 134 10.17 7.35 10.82
CA ARG A 134 9.74 8.58 10.12
C ARG A 134 8.73 9.39 10.93
N GLU A 135 7.71 8.72 11.46
CA GLU A 135 6.67 9.37 12.29
C GLU A 135 7.29 10.11 13.46
N ARG A 136 8.25 9.46 14.14
CA ARG A 136 8.98 10.07 15.26
C ARG A 136 9.84 11.26 14.86
N GLN A 137 10.36 11.28 13.63
CA GLN A 137 11.09 12.43 13.09
C GLN A 137 10.15 13.53 12.56
N GLY A 138 8.83 13.33 12.57
CA GLY A 138 7.87 14.21 11.93
C GLY A 138 8.04 14.26 10.40
N ILE A 139 8.62 13.21 9.81
CA ILE A 139 8.81 13.12 8.37
C ILE A 139 7.49 12.61 7.77
N PRO A 140 6.84 13.38 6.88
CA PRO A 140 5.58 12.97 6.29
C PRO A 140 5.75 11.68 5.50
N THR A 141 4.72 10.83 5.48
CA THR A 141 4.68 9.66 4.61
C THR A 141 4.71 10.07 3.14
N ALA A 142 4.98 9.12 2.25
CA ALA A 142 4.91 9.39 0.81
C ALA A 142 3.52 9.87 0.38
N TYR A 143 2.47 9.30 1.00
CA TYR A 143 1.09 9.73 0.80
C TYR A 143 0.88 11.18 1.23
N GLN A 144 1.23 11.50 2.48
CA GLN A 144 1.11 12.86 3.01
C GLN A 144 1.90 13.87 2.17
N SER A 145 3.11 13.51 1.75
CA SER A 145 3.95 14.37 0.90
C SER A 145 3.29 14.66 -0.45
N ARG A 146 2.72 13.64 -1.11
CA ARG A 146 2.01 13.83 -2.38
C ARG A 146 0.74 14.67 -2.19
N ARG A 147 -0.04 14.38 -1.15
CA ARG A 147 -1.28 15.12 -0.85
C ARG A 147 -1.00 16.59 -0.59
N ALA A 148 0.10 16.90 0.12
CA ALA A 148 0.56 18.26 0.33
C ALA A 148 0.89 18.96 -1.01
N LEU A 149 1.63 18.30 -1.90
CA LEU A 149 1.96 18.84 -3.23
C LEU A 149 0.73 19.04 -4.12
N GLU A 150 -0.23 18.10 -4.09
CA GLU A 150 -1.48 18.21 -4.83
C GLU A 150 -2.31 19.40 -4.34
N LYS A 151 -2.40 19.58 -3.01
CA LYS A 151 -3.06 20.74 -2.40
C LYS A 151 -2.39 22.07 -2.79
N GLU A 152 -1.06 22.14 -2.76
CA GLU A 152 -0.31 23.33 -3.20
C GLU A 152 -0.56 23.65 -4.68
N ARG A 153 -0.68 22.62 -5.53
CA ARG A 153 -1.02 22.79 -6.95
C ARG A 153 -2.43 23.35 -7.11
N GLU A 154 -3.42 22.78 -6.44
CA GLU A 154 -4.80 23.28 -6.48
C GLU A 154 -4.93 24.71 -5.97
N GLU A 155 -4.20 25.07 -4.91
CA GLU A 155 -4.16 26.44 -4.39
C GLU A 155 -3.55 27.39 -5.42
N ARG A 156 -2.48 26.99 -6.11
CA ARG A 156 -1.86 27.77 -7.18
C ARG A 156 -2.80 27.97 -8.37
N GLU A 157 -3.51 26.92 -8.80
CA GLU A 157 -4.51 26.99 -9.87
C GLU A 157 -5.64 27.95 -9.52
N LYS A 158 -6.17 27.89 -8.29
CA LYS A 158 -7.18 28.83 -7.78
C LYS A 158 -6.70 30.29 -7.77
N MET A 159 -5.41 30.53 -7.48
CA MET A 159 -4.84 31.89 -7.54
C MET A 159 -4.74 32.41 -8.98
N VAL A 160 -4.35 31.55 -9.93
CA VAL A 160 -4.28 31.93 -11.36
C VAL A 160 -5.67 32.27 -11.90
N ASP A 161 -6.70 31.52 -11.53
CA ASP A 161 -8.08 31.81 -11.95
C ASP A 161 -8.62 33.11 -11.32
N ALA A 162 -8.27 33.39 -10.07
CA ALA A 162 -8.66 34.61 -9.38
C ALA A 162 -8.04 35.87 -9.99
N ASP A 163 -6.78 35.81 -10.43
CA ASP A 163 -6.07 36.93 -11.05
C ASP A 163 -6.34 37.04 -12.56
N GLY A 164 -6.59 35.92 -13.25
CA GLY A 164 -6.97 35.89 -14.67
C GLY A 164 -8.28 36.61 -14.96
N LEU A 165 -9.20 36.69 -13.98
CA LEU A 165 -10.44 37.45 -14.11
C LEU A 165 -10.23 38.98 -14.03
N LYS A 166 -9.08 39.46 -13.53
CA LYS A 166 -8.75 40.89 -13.47
C LYS A 166 -7.97 41.42 -14.67
N ALA A 167 -7.42 40.53 -15.51
CA ALA A 167 -6.66 40.93 -16.70
C ALA A 167 -7.55 41.18 -17.95
N GLY A 168 -8.87 41.00 -17.85
CA GLY A 168 -9.82 41.35 -18.90
C GLY A 168 -10.29 42.80 -18.81
N ILE A 169 -10.03 43.57 -19.87
CA ILE A 169 -10.33 45.01 -20.10
C ILE A 169 -9.20 45.96 -19.66
N VAL A 170 -8.01 45.80 -20.24
CA VAL A 170 -7.22 46.98 -20.63
C VAL A 170 -7.18 47.00 -22.15
N SER A 171 -8.00 47.89 -22.70
CA SER A 171 -8.05 48.25 -24.11
C SER A 171 -6.64 48.51 -24.64
N THR A 172 -6.34 47.87 -25.77
CA THR A 172 -5.11 47.99 -26.55
C THR A 172 -4.73 49.45 -26.80
N GLY A 173 -3.56 49.87 -26.30
CA GLY A 173 -3.00 51.17 -26.68
C GLY A 173 -1.86 51.72 -25.84
N THR A 174 -0.86 50.95 -25.38
CA THR A 174 0.38 51.54 -24.85
C THR A 174 1.60 50.65 -25.05
N ASP A 175 2.47 51.16 -25.93
CA ASP A 175 3.94 51.11 -25.98
C ASP A 175 4.70 50.03 -25.18
N LEU A 176 5.10 48.98 -25.89
CA LEU A 176 5.89 47.84 -25.39
C LEU A 176 7.27 48.26 -24.85
N GLU A 177 7.78 49.41 -25.30
CA GLU A 177 9.11 49.92 -24.99
C GLU A 177 9.20 50.52 -23.57
N ALA A 178 8.08 51.01 -23.03
CA ALA A 178 8.02 51.52 -21.66
C ALA A 178 8.04 50.40 -20.62
N ILE A 179 7.42 49.25 -20.93
CA ILE A 179 7.35 48.09 -20.02
C ILE A 179 8.73 47.43 -19.89
N THR A 180 9.51 47.38 -20.97
CA THR A 180 10.85 46.79 -20.95
C THR A 180 11.82 47.57 -20.05
N LYS A 181 11.68 48.90 -19.98
CA LYS A 181 12.50 49.75 -19.11
C LYS A 181 12.20 49.57 -17.63
N GLU A 182 10.94 49.34 -17.28
CA GLU A 182 10.54 49.27 -15.87
C GLU A 182 10.78 47.88 -15.26
N VAL A 183 10.73 46.82 -16.08
CA VAL A 183 11.16 45.48 -15.67
C VAL A 183 12.68 45.44 -15.40
N ALA A 184 13.48 46.16 -16.18
CA ALA A 184 14.93 46.25 -15.97
C ALA A 184 15.29 46.93 -14.63
N LYS A 185 14.53 47.94 -14.20
CA LYS A 185 14.72 48.61 -12.90
C LYS A 185 14.38 47.74 -11.70
N LEU A 186 13.38 46.86 -11.81
CA LEU A 186 12.95 46.01 -10.70
C LEU A 186 13.91 44.84 -10.45
N LEU A 187 14.64 44.40 -11.48
CA LEU A 187 15.65 43.34 -11.37
C LEU A 187 16.91 43.78 -10.61
N GLU A 188 17.20 45.08 -10.50
CA GLU A 188 18.36 45.59 -9.76
C GLU A 188 18.11 45.74 -8.23
N ALA A 189 16.86 45.64 -7.77
CA ALA A 189 16.51 45.98 -6.38
C ALA A 189 16.33 44.78 -5.42
N THR A 190 16.48 43.53 -5.88
CA THR A 190 16.11 42.36 -5.06
C THR A 190 17.33 41.72 -4.38
N THR A 191 17.73 42.26 -3.22
CA THR A 191 18.67 41.61 -2.28
C THR A 191 17.85 40.98 -1.15
N ILE A 192 17.86 39.64 -1.04
CA ILE A 192 17.03 38.87 -0.09
C ILE A 192 17.85 38.52 1.16
N MET A 193 17.33 38.85 2.34
CA MET A 193 17.73 38.31 3.64
C MET A 193 16.82 37.13 4.04
N PRO A 194 17.31 36.12 4.77
CA PRO A 194 16.49 34.99 5.19
C PRO A 194 15.68 35.32 6.46
N THR A 195 14.37 35.06 6.44
CA THR A 195 13.50 35.15 7.62
C THR A 195 12.95 33.77 7.99
N THR A 196 13.20 33.37 9.23
CA THR A 196 12.68 32.16 9.86
C THR A 196 11.25 32.45 10.36
N THR A 197 10.26 31.65 9.95
CA THR A 197 8.88 31.81 10.42
C THR A 197 8.40 30.52 11.08
N THR A 198 8.08 30.60 12.36
CA THR A 198 7.47 29.53 13.17
C THR A 198 5.96 29.79 13.22
N ALA A 199 5.15 28.89 12.69
CA ALA A 199 3.68 29.03 12.67
C ALA A 199 3.03 28.29 13.85
N THR A 200 2.36 29.03 14.70
CA THR A 200 1.46 28.51 15.76
C THR A 200 0.03 28.69 15.28
N ALA A 201 -0.65 27.60 14.92
CA ALA A 201 -2.05 27.64 14.51
C ALA A 201 -2.99 27.61 15.72
N SER A 202 -3.96 28.53 15.77
CA SER A 202 -5.08 28.55 16.72
C SER A 202 -6.35 28.00 16.05
N PRO A 203 -7.23 27.28 16.75
CA PRO A 203 -8.42 26.67 16.16
C PRO A 203 -9.58 27.68 16.03
N SER A 204 -10.09 27.86 14.81
CA SER A 204 -11.30 28.62 14.51
C SER A 204 -12.56 27.75 14.65
N GLN A 205 -13.61 28.30 15.25
CA GLN A 205 -14.92 27.64 15.45
C GLN A 205 -15.71 27.47 14.14
N PRO A 206 -16.54 26.41 14.00
CA PRO A 206 -17.35 26.17 12.81
C PRO A 206 -18.64 27.00 12.82
N SER A 207 -18.88 27.75 11.74
CA SER A 207 -20.15 28.42 11.45
C SER A 207 -21.19 27.41 10.92
N SER A 208 -22.44 27.53 11.40
CA SER A 208 -23.58 26.68 11.02
C SER A 208 -24.11 27.02 9.62
N GLU A 209 -23.83 26.18 8.63
CA GLU A 209 -24.45 26.24 7.29
C GLU A 209 -25.68 25.30 7.19
N PRO A 210 -26.68 25.65 6.34
CA PRO A 210 -27.94 24.92 6.24
C PRO A 210 -27.80 23.49 5.72
N ASN A 211 -28.53 22.56 6.36
CA ASN A 211 -28.61 21.12 6.10
C ASN A 211 -28.92 20.80 4.63
N ASN A 212 -27.88 20.46 3.86
CA ASN A 212 -27.98 19.85 2.53
C ASN A 212 -27.72 18.34 2.66
N SER A 213 -28.66 17.60 3.26
CA SER A 213 -28.49 16.19 3.65
C SER A 213 -28.24 15.24 2.47
N ASP A 214 -28.67 15.60 1.26
CA ASP A 214 -28.68 14.65 0.13
C ASP A 214 -27.38 14.65 -0.68
N LYS A 215 -26.50 15.66 -0.52
CA LYS A 215 -25.17 15.69 -1.16
C LYS A 215 -24.07 15.02 -0.35
N VAL A 216 -24.32 14.70 0.93
CA VAL A 216 -23.29 14.15 1.83
C VAL A 216 -23.04 12.66 1.56
N ASN A 217 -24.04 11.91 1.10
CA ASN A 217 -23.94 10.45 0.97
C ASN A 217 -23.03 9.95 -0.15
N ASN A 218 -22.63 10.81 -1.10
CA ASN A 218 -21.74 10.42 -2.20
C ASN A 218 -20.33 11.02 -2.07
N ARG A 219 -19.99 11.67 -0.96
CA ARG A 219 -18.63 12.19 -0.80
C ARG A 219 -17.68 11.03 -0.54
N ILE A 220 -16.73 10.85 -1.44
CA ILE A 220 -15.58 9.97 -1.24
C ILE A 220 -14.94 10.30 0.11
N GLN A 221 -14.93 9.32 1.01
CA GLN A 221 -14.28 9.45 2.31
C GLN A 221 -12.77 9.50 2.12
N GLU A 222 -12.11 10.40 2.84
CA GLU A 222 -10.66 10.48 2.84
C GLU A 222 -10.08 9.20 3.42
N PRO A 223 -9.09 8.58 2.78
CA PRO A 223 -8.54 7.34 3.26
C PRO A 223 -7.94 7.53 4.65
N VAL A 224 -8.16 6.56 5.52
CA VAL A 224 -7.65 6.62 6.87
C VAL A 224 -6.13 6.47 6.88
N GLU A 225 -5.46 7.43 7.52
CA GLU A 225 -4.05 7.34 7.88
C GLU A 225 -3.90 6.49 9.14
N ASN A 226 -2.96 5.55 9.13
CA ASN A 226 -2.66 4.68 10.26
C ASN A 226 -1.35 5.13 10.91
N ASP A 227 -1.22 4.94 12.22
CA ASP A 227 0.03 5.15 12.95
C ASP A 227 0.72 3.84 13.34
N PHE A 228 1.95 3.91 13.85
CA PHE A 228 2.66 2.73 14.33
C PHE A 228 1.91 1.98 15.44
N PHE A 229 1.15 2.68 16.29
CA PHE A 229 0.43 2.05 17.39
C PHE A 229 -0.77 1.25 16.89
N ASP A 230 -1.32 1.57 15.73
CA ASP A 230 -2.30 0.71 15.07
C ASP A 230 -1.68 -0.63 14.64
N VAL A 231 -0.40 -0.65 14.22
CA VAL A 231 0.33 -1.90 13.94
C VAL A 231 0.52 -2.72 15.21
N LEU A 232 0.86 -2.08 16.33
CA LEU A 232 1.02 -2.78 17.62
C LEU A 232 -0.29 -3.39 18.16
N ARG A 233 -1.45 -2.96 17.65
CA ARG A 233 -2.78 -3.50 18.00
C ARG A 233 -3.20 -4.70 17.16
N LEU A 234 -2.42 -5.05 16.14
CA LEU A 234 -2.71 -6.19 15.27
C LEU A 234 -2.64 -7.51 16.04
N GLN A 235 -3.49 -8.46 15.64
CA GLN A 235 -3.51 -9.78 16.25
C GLN A 235 -2.20 -10.52 15.97
N SER A 236 -1.56 -11.03 17.01
CA SER A 236 -0.39 -11.89 16.91
C SER A 236 -0.79 -13.30 17.34
N HIS A 237 -0.41 -14.31 16.55
CA HIS A 237 -0.59 -15.72 16.87
C HIS A 237 0.71 -16.35 17.38
N PHE A 238 1.62 -15.54 17.92
CA PHE A 238 2.93 -15.98 18.38
C PHE A 238 2.84 -17.08 19.44
N GLU A 239 1.85 -17.00 20.34
CA GLU A 239 1.63 -18.00 21.39
C GLU A 239 1.06 -19.32 20.85
N ASP A 240 0.51 -19.30 19.64
CA ASP A 240 -0.06 -20.45 18.94
C ASP A 240 0.94 -21.12 17.98
N TRP A 241 2.16 -20.57 17.84
CA TRP A 241 3.21 -21.16 16.99
C TRP A 241 3.62 -22.54 17.51
N ASP A 242 3.72 -23.49 16.58
CA ASP A 242 4.23 -24.82 16.90
C ASP A 242 5.75 -24.80 17.16
N ASP A 243 6.28 -25.94 17.60
CA ASP A 243 7.71 -26.07 17.95
C ASP A 243 8.63 -25.84 16.74
N GLU A 244 8.16 -26.12 15.52
CA GLU A 244 8.93 -25.93 14.28
C GLU A 244 9.05 -24.44 13.95
N ASP A 245 7.93 -23.72 13.94
CA ASP A 245 7.86 -22.27 13.74
C ASP A 245 8.69 -21.52 14.80
N GLN A 246 8.55 -21.90 16.07
CA GLN A 246 9.32 -21.30 17.15
C GLN A 246 10.83 -21.52 16.95
N LYS A 247 11.24 -22.74 16.58
CA LYS A 247 12.65 -23.08 16.35
C LYS A 247 13.22 -22.31 15.16
N ASP A 248 12.48 -22.23 14.06
CA ASP A 248 12.89 -21.50 12.86
C ASP A 248 13.04 -20.01 13.17
N TRP A 249 12.05 -19.39 13.79
CA TRP A 249 12.12 -17.97 14.12
C TRP A 249 13.11 -17.64 15.23
N ASN A 250 13.38 -18.56 16.16
CA ASN A 250 14.49 -18.39 17.11
C ASN A 250 15.83 -18.25 16.38
N LYS A 251 16.08 -19.10 15.37
CA LYS A 251 17.29 -19.03 14.54
C LYS A 251 17.34 -17.74 13.72
N GLN A 252 16.23 -17.33 13.09
CA GLN A 252 16.22 -16.14 12.24
C GLN A 252 16.25 -14.83 13.03
N SER A 253 15.68 -14.78 14.24
CA SER A 253 15.53 -13.54 15.02
C SER A 253 16.84 -12.82 15.29
N HIS A 254 17.94 -13.55 15.53
CA HIS A 254 19.28 -12.94 15.70
C HIS A 254 19.79 -12.26 14.43
N ILE A 255 19.54 -12.87 13.27
CA ILE A 255 19.90 -12.29 11.98
C ILE A 255 19.05 -11.05 11.72
N VAL A 256 17.76 -11.11 12.00
CA VAL A 256 16.85 -9.96 11.89
C VAL A 256 17.30 -8.82 12.78
N LEU A 257 17.61 -9.07 14.06
CA LEU A 257 18.15 -8.05 14.96
C LEU A 257 19.45 -7.43 14.43
N SER A 258 20.37 -8.22 13.87
CA SER A 258 21.58 -7.68 13.23
C SER A 258 21.28 -6.82 11.99
N LEU A 259 20.25 -7.17 11.21
CA LEU A 259 19.79 -6.36 10.08
C LEU A 259 19.16 -5.04 10.55
N LEU A 260 18.39 -5.08 11.64
CA LEU A 260 17.80 -3.90 12.26
C LEU A 260 18.87 -2.98 12.87
N GLU A 261 19.89 -3.54 13.52
CA GLU A 261 21.05 -2.80 14.01
C GLU A 261 21.81 -2.11 12.88
N LEU A 262 22.00 -2.79 11.75
CA LEU A 262 22.62 -2.19 10.56
C LEU A 262 21.82 -1.00 10.00
N ALA A 263 20.49 -1.01 10.16
CA ALA A 263 19.61 0.09 9.75
C ALA A 263 19.40 1.14 10.86
N ASP A 264 19.93 0.91 12.07
CA ASP A 264 19.63 1.72 13.25
C ASP A 264 18.10 1.82 13.50
N LEU A 265 17.43 0.66 13.44
CA LEU A 265 15.99 0.45 13.66
C LEU A 265 15.76 -0.55 14.82
N THR A 266 16.52 -0.41 15.90
CA THR A 266 16.52 -1.33 17.06
C THR A 266 15.67 -0.85 18.22
N GLU A 267 14.91 0.23 18.03
CA GLU A 267 14.10 0.87 19.07
C GLU A 267 12.66 1.05 18.58
N MET A 268 11.70 0.87 19.48
CA MET A 268 10.28 1.15 19.22
C MET A 268 9.63 1.86 20.41
N ALA A 269 8.63 2.70 20.12
CA ALA A 269 7.78 3.28 21.16
C ALA A 269 6.80 2.23 21.69
N THR A 270 6.62 2.19 23.01
CA THR A 270 5.70 1.27 23.71
C THR A 270 4.30 1.85 23.90
N GLY A 271 4.15 3.18 23.82
CA GLY A 271 2.85 3.85 23.88
C GLY A 271 2.86 5.23 23.19
N PRO A 272 1.67 5.77 22.85
CA PRO A 272 1.54 7.04 22.12
C PRO A 272 2.02 8.26 22.92
N GLU A 273 1.99 8.19 24.25
CA GLU A 273 2.43 9.28 25.14
C GLU A 273 3.83 9.04 25.72
N GLU A 274 4.41 7.86 25.48
CA GLU A 274 5.69 7.49 26.06
C GLU A 274 6.84 8.04 25.21
N LYS A 275 7.68 8.86 25.86
CA LYS A 275 8.87 9.43 25.22
C LYS A 275 10.05 8.46 25.21
N GLU A 276 10.04 7.48 26.11
CA GLU A 276 11.10 6.50 26.24
C GLU A 276 10.95 5.42 25.17
N LEU A 277 12.10 4.98 24.67
CA LEU A 277 12.18 4.02 23.58
C LEU A 277 12.64 2.71 24.16
N HIS A 278 11.91 1.66 23.81
CA HIS A 278 12.26 0.31 24.19
C HIS A 278 13.15 -0.30 23.12
N LYS A 279 14.28 -0.86 23.54
CA LYS A 279 15.17 -1.59 22.64
C LYS A 279 14.54 -2.94 22.28
N LEU A 280 14.36 -3.17 20.99
CA LEU A 280 13.79 -4.40 20.44
C LEU A 280 14.56 -5.63 20.91
N THR A 281 13.82 -6.56 21.51
CA THR A 281 14.30 -7.89 21.89
C THR A 281 13.96 -8.92 20.81
N SER A 282 14.51 -10.12 20.92
CA SER A 282 14.12 -11.25 20.05
C SER A 282 12.62 -11.58 20.20
N LEU A 283 12.06 -11.41 21.40
CA LEU A 283 10.62 -11.64 21.63
C LEU A 283 9.77 -10.60 20.90
N ASP A 284 10.16 -9.32 20.94
CA ASP A 284 9.43 -8.25 20.24
C ASP A 284 9.43 -8.47 18.73
N VAL A 285 10.59 -8.84 18.17
CA VAL A 285 10.73 -9.17 16.74
C VAL A 285 9.81 -10.32 16.35
N LYS A 286 9.76 -11.42 17.13
CA LYS A 286 8.90 -12.56 16.84
C LYS A 286 7.42 -12.21 16.94
N LYS A 287 7.00 -11.43 17.94
CA LYS A 287 5.62 -10.96 18.07
C LYS A 287 5.20 -10.08 16.88
N LEU A 288 6.06 -9.16 16.46
CA LEU A 288 5.83 -8.33 15.28
C LEU A 288 5.71 -9.18 14.02
N ILE A 289 6.64 -10.10 13.79
CA ILE A 289 6.60 -11.02 12.64
C ILE A 289 5.29 -11.80 12.59
N SER A 290 4.89 -12.41 13.70
CA SER A 290 3.63 -13.14 13.79
C SER A 290 2.43 -12.24 13.49
N ALA A 291 2.44 -10.99 13.97
CA ALA A 291 1.40 -10.01 13.63
C ALA A 291 1.40 -9.67 12.13
N LEU A 292 2.57 -9.50 11.50
CA LEU A 292 2.66 -9.23 10.06
C LEU A 292 2.18 -10.41 9.23
N GLU A 293 2.54 -11.64 9.59
CA GLU A 293 2.10 -12.86 8.90
C GLU A 293 0.58 -13.04 8.97
N SER A 294 -0.01 -12.72 10.12
CA SER A 294 -1.43 -12.90 10.37
C SER A 294 -2.31 -11.80 9.76
N ASN A 295 -1.76 -10.63 9.49
CA ASN A 295 -2.53 -9.43 9.10
C ASN A 295 -2.12 -8.83 7.75
N ALA A 296 -1.10 -9.38 7.07
CA ALA A 296 -0.68 -8.87 5.76
C ALA A 296 -1.68 -9.22 4.65
N PHE A 297 -2.02 -8.21 3.87
CA PHE A 297 -2.85 -8.34 2.68
C PHE A 297 -1.96 -8.52 1.45
N GLY A 298 -2.24 -9.54 0.64
CA GLY A 298 -1.56 -9.72 -0.65
C GLY A 298 -1.91 -8.58 -1.61
N MET A 299 -0.94 -8.09 -2.38
CA MET A 299 -1.13 -7.09 -3.43
C MET A 299 -1.20 -7.78 -4.80
N PHE A 300 -2.28 -7.54 -5.55
CA PHE A 300 -2.58 -8.31 -6.77
C PHE A 300 -2.58 -7.47 -8.05
N ASP A 301 -1.92 -7.99 -9.08
CA ASP A 301 -2.04 -7.52 -10.46
C ASP A 301 -3.25 -8.20 -11.11
N ARG A 302 -4.36 -7.46 -11.19
CA ARG A 302 -5.62 -7.92 -11.79
C ARG A 302 -5.67 -7.72 -13.32
N THR A 303 -4.65 -7.12 -13.94
CA THR A 303 -4.65 -6.88 -15.40
C THR A 303 -4.42 -8.17 -16.21
N LYS A 304 -4.07 -9.26 -15.53
CA LYS A 304 -3.91 -10.59 -16.11
C LYS A 304 -5.15 -11.43 -15.87
N LYS A 305 -5.43 -12.36 -16.78
CA LYS A 305 -6.54 -13.35 -16.67
C LYS A 305 -6.54 -14.11 -15.33
N LYS A 306 -5.37 -14.34 -14.75
CA LYS A 306 -5.23 -14.87 -13.39
C LYS A 306 -4.57 -13.78 -12.54
N PRO A 307 -5.21 -13.29 -11.47
CA PRO A 307 -4.59 -12.34 -10.56
C PRO A 307 -3.24 -12.86 -10.05
N VAL A 308 -2.23 -12.01 -10.07
CA VAL A 308 -0.88 -12.37 -9.63
C VAL A 308 -0.52 -11.58 -8.38
N CYS A 309 -0.29 -12.28 -7.28
CA CYS A 309 0.23 -11.67 -6.05
C CYS A 309 1.68 -11.24 -6.26
N PHE A 310 1.94 -9.94 -6.16
CA PHE A 310 3.26 -9.35 -6.40
C PHE A 310 3.89 -8.74 -5.12
N GLY A 311 3.14 -8.64 -4.04
CA GLY A 311 3.62 -8.07 -2.79
C GLY A 311 2.67 -8.28 -1.61
N ARG A 312 2.98 -7.64 -0.50
CA ARG A 312 2.20 -7.66 0.75
C ARG A 312 2.13 -6.25 1.32
N ALA A 313 1.04 -5.95 2.01
CA ALA A 313 0.86 -4.67 2.67
C ALA A 313 0.06 -4.82 3.97
N ILE A 314 0.32 -3.93 4.93
CA ILE A 314 -0.34 -3.88 6.23
C ILE A 314 -1.31 -2.72 6.23
N TYR A 315 -2.58 -3.01 6.51
CA TYR A 315 -3.66 -2.03 6.63
C TYR A 315 -4.27 -2.20 8.02
N PRO A 316 -3.71 -1.55 9.06
CA PRO A 316 -4.06 -1.85 10.44
C PRO A 316 -5.57 -1.82 10.74
N ILE A 317 -6.29 -0.79 10.29
CA ILE A 317 -7.74 -0.70 10.51
C ILE A 317 -8.52 -1.74 9.72
N ALA A 318 -8.07 -2.07 8.50
CA ALA A 318 -8.70 -3.10 7.69
C ALA A 318 -8.53 -4.51 8.28
N SER A 319 -7.49 -4.74 9.08
CA SER A 319 -7.25 -6.03 9.74
C SER A 319 -8.29 -6.39 10.80
N PHE A 320 -9.16 -5.45 11.21
CA PHE A 320 -10.27 -5.76 12.11
C PHE A 320 -11.50 -6.35 11.40
N PHE A 321 -11.49 -6.43 10.07
CA PHE A 321 -12.52 -7.19 9.35
C PHE A 321 -12.23 -8.68 9.48
N ASN A 322 -13.10 -9.40 10.20
CA ASN A 322 -12.94 -10.82 10.40
C ASN A 322 -13.30 -11.62 9.16
N HIS A 323 -12.67 -12.79 9.03
CA HIS A 323 -13.02 -13.76 8.00
C HIS A 323 -14.39 -14.40 8.26
N SER A 324 -15.15 -14.63 7.19
CA SER A 324 -16.23 -15.63 7.21
C SER A 324 -16.53 -16.13 5.81
N CYS A 325 -16.89 -17.41 5.71
CA CYS A 325 -17.28 -18.07 4.47
C CYS A 325 -18.53 -17.42 3.82
N GLU A 326 -19.38 -16.79 4.62
CA GLU A 326 -20.56 -16.07 4.16
C GLU A 326 -20.35 -14.56 4.34
N CYS A 327 -19.43 -14.01 3.56
CA CYS A 327 -19.10 -12.60 3.60
C CYS A 327 -20.28 -11.69 3.22
N ASN A 328 -20.32 -10.52 3.87
CA ASN A 328 -21.18 -9.39 3.51
C ASN A 328 -20.36 -8.14 3.14
N ALA A 329 -19.03 -8.23 3.19
CA ALA A 329 -18.12 -7.22 2.72
C ALA A 329 -17.04 -7.81 1.80
N THR A 330 -16.57 -7.01 0.86
CA THR A 330 -15.43 -7.35 -0.02
C THR A 330 -14.39 -6.24 -0.01
N ALA A 331 -13.13 -6.59 -0.25
CA ALA A 331 -12.04 -5.64 -0.37
C ALA A 331 -11.55 -5.55 -1.82
N VAL A 332 -11.48 -4.32 -2.33
CA VAL A 332 -10.95 -4.01 -3.64
C VAL A 332 -9.68 -3.19 -3.48
N GLN A 333 -8.62 -3.61 -4.16
CA GLN A 333 -7.39 -2.84 -4.25
C GLN A 333 -7.50 -1.93 -5.47
N ALA A 334 -7.33 -0.62 -5.26
CA ALA A 334 -7.19 0.32 -6.37
C ALA A 334 -6.06 -0.17 -7.28
N ASP A 335 -6.28 -0.16 -8.58
CA ASP A 335 -5.27 -0.55 -9.57
C ASP A 335 -4.28 0.59 -9.88
N GLY A 336 -4.50 1.74 -9.26
CA GLY A 336 -3.81 2.99 -9.56
C GLY A 336 -4.47 3.73 -10.73
N SER A 337 -5.60 3.30 -11.28
CA SER A 337 -6.40 4.22 -12.09
C SER A 337 -6.91 5.36 -11.22
N THR A 338 -7.10 6.54 -11.83
CA THR A 338 -7.77 7.67 -11.20
C THR A 338 -9.30 7.51 -11.22
N GLU A 339 -9.80 6.42 -11.82
CA GLU A 339 -11.22 6.14 -11.87
C GLU A 339 -11.67 5.66 -10.49
N GLU A 340 -12.61 6.40 -9.92
CA GLU A 340 -13.21 6.06 -8.65
C GLU A 340 -13.90 4.69 -8.77
N VAL A 341 -13.52 3.77 -7.88
CA VAL A 341 -14.20 2.48 -7.79
C VAL A 341 -15.55 2.70 -7.10
N THR A 342 -16.64 2.63 -7.87
CA THR A 342 -17.99 2.75 -7.32
C THR A 342 -18.50 1.41 -6.77
N GLY A 343 -19.45 1.47 -5.83
CA GLY A 343 -20.14 0.29 -5.33
C GLY A 343 -20.69 -0.61 -6.43
N ASP A 344 -21.36 -0.01 -7.41
CA ASP A 344 -21.93 -0.73 -8.56
C ASP A 344 -20.86 -1.46 -9.39
N ALA A 345 -19.71 -0.83 -9.61
CA ALA A 345 -18.59 -1.46 -10.30
C ALA A 345 -18.10 -2.69 -9.53
N VAL A 346 -18.00 -2.60 -8.20
CA VAL A 346 -17.60 -3.72 -7.35
C VAL A 346 -18.63 -4.84 -7.36
N LEU A 347 -19.93 -4.51 -7.25
CA LEU A 347 -21.00 -5.51 -7.33
C LEU A 347 -20.99 -6.22 -8.68
N GLY A 348 -20.71 -5.50 -9.78
CA GLY A 348 -20.51 -6.08 -11.10
C GLY A 348 -19.34 -7.06 -11.16
N LEU A 349 -18.20 -6.71 -10.57
CA LEU A 349 -17.03 -7.60 -10.48
C LEU A 349 -17.30 -8.85 -9.66
N VAL A 350 -17.97 -8.72 -8.51
CA VAL A 350 -18.34 -9.86 -7.65
C VAL A 350 -19.29 -10.80 -8.40
N ALA A 351 -20.31 -10.26 -9.08
CA ALA A 351 -21.23 -11.07 -9.88
C ALA A 351 -20.51 -11.83 -11.01
N GLN A 352 -19.54 -11.20 -11.67
CA GLN A 352 -18.72 -11.86 -12.70
C GLN A 352 -17.85 -12.99 -12.13
N GLU A 353 -17.21 -12.78 -10.97
CA GLU A 353 -16.40 -13.79 -10.29
C GLU A 353 -17.27 -15.00 -9.87
N GLU A 354 -18.49 -14.77 -9.37
CA GLU A 354 -19.47 -15.82 -9.05
C GLU A 354 -19.93 -16.60 -10.30
N GLU A 355 -20.21 -15.90 -11.41
CA GLU A 355 -20.60 -16.54 -12.66
C GLU A 355 -19.48 -17.43 -13.22
N GLU A 356 -18.23 -16.94 -13.20
CA GLU A 356 -17.06 -17.74 -13.60
C GLU A 356 -16.87 -18.98 -12.73
N PHE A 357 -17.05 -18.86 -11.42
CA PHE A 357 -16.95 -19.98 -10.49
C PHE A 357 -18.02 -21.03 -10.79
N ASN A 358 -19.26 -20.60 -11.01
CA ASN A 358 -20.37 -21.49 -11.37
C ASN A 358 -20.13 -22.19 -12.72
N LYS A 359 -19.62 -21.48 -13.74
CA LYS A 359 -19.23 -22.09 -15.04
C LYS A 359 -18.18 -23.18 -14.86
N LYS A 360 -17.15 -22.96 -14.03
CA LYS A 360 -16.10 -23.96 -13.73
C LYS A 360 -16.68 -25.18 -13.01
N LYS A 361 -17.61 -24.99 -12.08
CA LYS A 361 -18.29 -26.07 -11.35
C LYS A 361 -19.13 -26.95 -12.27
N VAL A 362 -19.88 -26.34 -13.19
CA VAL A 362 -20.68 -27.07 -14.21
C VAL A 362 -19.78 -27.83 -15.18
N ALA A 363 -18.70 -27.21 -15.65
CA ALA A 363 -17.74 -27.87 -16.54
C ALA A 363 -17.07 -29.09 -15.87
N ALA A 364 -16.73 -28.99 -14.57
CA ALA A 364 -16.17 -30.10 -13.81
C ALA A 364 -17.16 -31.25 -13.61
N ALA A 365 -18.46 -30.95 -13.40
CA ALA A 365 -19.50 -31.98 -13.26
C ALA A 365 -19.79 -32.71 -14.59
N GLY A 366 -19.74 -31.99 -15.71
CA GLY A 366 -20.00 -32.54 -17.05
C GLY A 366 -18.88 -33.42 -17.62
N ALA A 367 -17.66 -33.35 -17.06
CA ALA A 367 -16.51 -34.15 -17.48
C ALA A 367 -16.49 -35.57 -16.90
N THR A 368 -17.51 -35.97 -16.14
CA THR A 368 -17.67 -37.34 -15.62
C THR A 368 -18.13 -38.27 -16.74
N THR A 369 -17.22 -38.68 -17.62
CA THR A 369 -17.45 -39.77 -18.58
C THR A 369 -17.84 -41.04 -17.83
N PRO A 370 -18.88 -41.77 -18.25
CA PRO A 370 -19.24 -43.04 -17.63
C PRO A 370 -18.10 -44.03 -17.88
N SER A 371 -17.36 -44.40 -16.82
CA SER A 371 -16.37 -45.47 -16.92
C SER A 371 -17.09 -46.80 -17.01
N SER A 372 -16.88 -47.50 -18.13
CA SER A 372 -17.23 -48.90 -18.29
C SER A 372 -16.45 -49.74 -17.27
N SER A 373 -17.19 -50.50 -16.47
CA SER A 373 -16.69 -51.44 -15.46
C SER A 373 -15.77 -52.50 -16.08
N LEU A 374 -14.50 -52.53 -15.65
CA LEU A 374 -13.70 -53.75 -15.64
C LEU A 374 -13.12 -53.96 -14.24
N SER A 375 -13.49 -55.11 -13.69
CA SER A 375 -13.09 -55.65 -12.39
C SER A 375 -11.71 -56.31 -12.44
N THR A 376 -10.85 -56.05 -11.45
CA THR A 376 -9.98 -57.09 -10.85
C THR A 376 -9.26 -56.63 -9.56
N SER A 377 -9.47 -57.44 -8.52
CA SER A 377 -8.59 -57.89 -7.42
C SER A 377 -7.47 -57.02 -6.83
N ALA A 378 -7.53 -56.93 -5.51
CA ALA A 378 -6.58 -56.36 -4.56
C ALA A 378 -5.19 -57.04 -4.53
N SER A 379 -4.16 -56.24 -4.25
CA SER A 379 -2.94 -56.65 -3.53
C SER A 379 -2.26 -55.43 -2.91
N ALA A 380 -1.84 -55.58 -1.66
CA ALA A 380 -1.21 -54.57 -0.82
C ALA A 380 0.28 -54.41 -1.14
N SER A 381 0.80 -53.17 -1.16
CA SER A 381 2.25 -52.89 -1.06
C SER A 381 2.53 -51.46 -0.58
N SER A 382 3.18 -51.35 0.58
CA SER A 382 4.32 -50.48 0.91
C SER A 382 4.57 -49.23 0.04
N LEU A 383 4.45 -48.04 0.63
CA LEU A 383 4.96 -46.78 0.08
C LEU A 383 6.38 -46.50 0.61
N THR A 384 7.32 -46.48 -0.33
CA THR A 384 8.67 -45.91 -0.21
C THR A 384 8.62 -44.44 -0.65
N GLU A 385 9.20 -43.55 0.16
CA GLU A 385 9.49 -42.16 -0.18
C GLU A 385 10.46 -42.09 -1.36
N THR A 386 10.05 -41.42 -2.44
CA THR A 386 10.93 -41.00 -3.54
C THR A 386 11.28 -39.54 -3.36
N THR A 387 12.57 -39.30 -3.12
CA THR A 387 13.25 -38.02 -3.16
C THR A 387 13.33 -37.50 -4.60
N GLU A 388 12.69 -36.38 -4.89
CA GLU A 388 12.90 -35.66 -6.15
C GLU A 388 14.18 -34.81 -6.03
N SER A 389 15.14 -35.13 -6.88
CA SER A 389 16.41 -34.43 -7.04
C SER A 389 16.30 -33.52 -8.27
N GLU A 390 16.25 -32.21 -8.04
CA GLU A 390 16.35 -31.23 -9.12
C GLU A 390 17.81 -31.10 -9.54
N SER A 391 18.12 -31.64 -10.72
CA SER A 391 19.41 -31.46 -11.40
C SER A 391 19.40 -30.17 -12.21
N GLY A 392 20.26 -29.23 -11.81
CA GLY A 392 20.50 -27.99 -12.54
C GLY A 392 21.23 -28.24 -13.84
N THR A 393 20.65 -27.79 -14.96
CA THR A 393 21.33 -27.71 -16.26
C THR A 393 21.71 -26.26 -16.50
N SER A 394 23.02 -25.98 -16.45
CA SER A 394 23.62 -24.70 -16.80
C SER A 394 23.84 -24.61 -18.31
N THR A 395 23.33 -23.56 -18.94
CA THR A 395 23.70 -23.14 -20.29
C THR A 395 24.82 -22.08 -20.23
N PRO A 396 25.79 -22.07 -21.16
CA PRO A 396 26.86 -21.07 -21.16
C PRO A 396 26.41 -19.75 -21.80
N LEU A 397 26.83 -18.63 -21.19
CA LEU A 397 26.77 -17.30 -21.77
C LEU A 397 27.79 -17.15 -22.90
N GLU A 398 27.33 -16.71 -24.08
CA GLU A 398 28.17 -16.12 -25.12
C GLU A 398 28.39 -14.63 -24.82
N SER A 399 29.66 -14.24 -24.71
CA SER A 399 30.11 -12.85 -24.57
C SER A 399 30.32 -12.22 -25.96
N GLY A 400 29.39 -11.38 -26.40
CA GLY A 400 29.57 -10.52 -27.57
C GLY A 400 30.18 -9.18 -27.19
N THR A 401 31.41 -8.92 -27.63
CA THR A 401 32.11 -7.64 -27.51
C THR A 401 31.58 -6.67 -28.57
N VAL A 402 31.06 -5.51 -28.16
CA VAL A 402 30.68 -4.42 -29.08
C VAL A 402 31.61 -3.23 -28.83
N THR A 403 32.35 -2.86 -29.87
CA THR A 403 33.15 -1.63 -29.97
C THR A 403 32.26 -0.42 -30.24
N PRO A 404 32.52 0.76 -29.65
CA PRO A 404 31.80 1.97 -30.00
C PRO A 404 32.45 2.64 -31.22
N VAL A 405 31.59 3.02 -32.17
CA VAL A 405 31.93 3.89 -33.30
C VAL A 405 31.67 5.33 -32.86
N GLU A 406 32.72 6.14 -32.80
CA GLU A 406 32.64 7.59 -32.62
C GLU A 406 32.13 8.23 -33.92
N LYS A 407 31.09 9.06 -33.79
CA LYS A 407 30.68 10.02 -34.83
C LYS A 407 30.58 11.39 -34.18
N GLU A 408 31.54 12.25 -34.54
CA GLU A 408 31.47 13.69 -34.33
C GLU A 408 30.41 14.30 -35.26
N GLY A 409 29.56 15.16 -34.69
CA GLY A 409 28.53 15.90 -35.40
C GLY A 409 28.35 17.26 -34.74
N THR A 410 28.58 18.29 -35.56
CA THR A 410 28.56 19.73 -35.31
C THR A 410 27.28 20.28 -34.69
N GLU A 411 27.45 21.20 -33.73
CA GLU A 411 26.41 21.97 -33.05
C GLU A 411 25.85 23.10 -33.94
N GLU A 412 24.53 23.13 -34.12
CA GLU A 412 23.79 24.33 -34.50
C GLU A 412 22.82 24.67 -33.37
N GLY A 413 22.94 25.90 -32.86
CA GLY A 413 22.20 26.39 -31.69
C GLY A 413 20.77 26.74 -32.02
N GLU A 414 19.84 25.86 -31.64
CA GLU A 414 18.45 26.22 -31.41
C GLU A 414 18.27 26.59 -29.93
N THR A 415 17.82 27.81 -29.66
CA THR A 415 17.26 28.22 -28.37
C THR A 415 15.96 27.47 -28.14
N ALA A 416 16.08 26.22 -27.72
CA ALA A 416 14.95 25.40 -27.27
C ALA A 416 14.41 26.01 -25.98
N THR A 417 13.20 26.57 -26.06
CA THR A 417 12.38 26.87 -24.89
C THR A 417 12.25 25.57 -24.11
N LEU A 418 12.96 25.49 -22.98
CA LEU A 418 13.02 24.32 -22.11
C LEU A 418 11.64 24.20 -21.45
N VAL A 419 10.69 23.60 -22.17
CA VAL A 419 9.46 23.07 -21.59
C VAL A 419 9.96 21.97 -20.68
N ILE A 420 10.12 22.30 -19.39
CA ILE A 420 10.32 21.32 -18.33
C ILE A 420 9.06 20.47 -18.38
N ALA A 421 9.11 19.37 -19.15
CA ALA A 421 8.06 18.38 -19.18
C ALA A 421 7.79 18.02 -17.72
N ASP A 422 6.52 18.13 -17.32
CA ASP A 422 6.11 17.88 -15.94
C ASP A 422 6.78 16.57 -15.49
N PRO A 423 7.72 16.62 -14.51
CA PRO A 423 8.46 15.43 -14.09
C PRO A 423 7.52 14.37 -13.49
N TYR A 424 6.27 14.74 -13.24
CA TYR A 424 5.16 13.84 -12.98
C TYR A 424 4.34 13.68 -14.26
N ASP A 425 4.47 12.52 -14.91
CA ASP A 425 3.44 12.05 -15.82
C ASP A 425 2.12 12.04 -15.04
N SER A 426 1.16 12.89 -15.41
CA SER A 426 -0.14 13.03 -14.73
C SER A 426 -0.95 11.72 -14.72
N ARG A 427 -0.49 10.70 -15.45
CA ARG A 427 -0.98 9.31 -15.40
C ARG A 427 -0.39 8.48 -14.25
N VAL A 428 0.46 9.07 -13.39
CA VAL A 428 0.94 8.42 -12.17
C VAL A 428 -0.24 8.23 -11.23
N GLY A 429 -0.75 7.01 -11.27
CA GLY A 429 -1.95 6.55 -10.58
C GLY A 429 -2.10 6.95 -9.12
N GLU A 430 -3.35 6.94 -8.65
CA GLU A 430 -3.68 7.02 -7.22
C GLU A 430 -2.87 5.99 -6.43
N PHE A 431 -2.52 6.30 -5.18
CA PHE A 431 -1.88 5.32 -4.30
C PHE A 431 -2.69 4.02 -4.28
N ARG A 432 -2.00 2.89 -4.14
CA ARG A 432 -2.64 1.58 -3.96
C ARG A 432 -3.42 1.57 -2.63
N MET A 433 -4.62 2.12 -2.64
CA MET A 433 -5.57 2.13 -1.55
C MET A 433 -6.37 0.84 -1.54
N MET A 434 -6.74 0.39 -0.34
CA MET A 434 -7.73 -0.66 -0.18
C MET A 434 -9.06 -0.01 0.15
N THR A 435 -10.09 -0.37 -0.62
CA THR A 435 -11.46 0.07 -0.36
C THR A 435 -12.32 -1.15 -0.07
N PHE A 436 -13.02 -1.11 1.07
CA PHE A 436 -13.97 -2.12 1.48
C PHE A 436 -15.38 -1.69 1.06
N PHE A 437 -16.16 -2.62 0.54
CA PHE A 437 -17.54 -2.37 0.11
C PHE A 437 -18.49 -3.38 0.74
N SER A 438 -19.69 -2.92 1.06
CA SER A 438 -20.81 -3.78 1.39
C SER A 438 -21.29 -4.51 0.14
N ILE A 439 -21.34 -5.85 0.18
CA ILE A 439 -21.87 -6.66 -0.94
C ILE A 439 -23.29 -7.17 -0.68
N ARG A 440 -23.84 -6.94 0.53
CA ARG A 440 -25.19 -7.30 0.95
C ARG A 440 -25.65 -6.31 2.00
N ASP A 441 -26.95 -6.06 2.12
CA ASP A 441 -27.47 -5.18 3.17
C ASP A 441 -27.06 -5.66 4.58
N ILE A 442 -26.57 -4.72 5.38
CA ILE A 442 -26.08 -4.95 6.74
C ILE A 442 -26.99 -4.18 7.71
N PRO A 443 -28.08 -4.79 8.21
CA PRO A 443 -28.95 -4.15 9.18
C PRO A 443 -28.32 -4.16 10.57
N LYS A 444 -28.48 -3.07 11.31
CA LYS A 444 -28.07 -2.92 12.70
C LYS A 444 -29.10 -3.58 13.63
N GLY A 445 -28.65 -4.40 14.57
CA GLY A 445 -29.46 -4.78 15.73
C GLY A 445 -30.34 -6.03 15.60
N ASN A 446 -30.13 -6.88 14.60
CA ASN A 446 -30.66 -8.25 14.60
C ASN A 446 -29.50 -9.24 14.79
N ILE A 447 -29.15 -9.48 16.05
CA ILE A 447 -28.19 -10.51 16.46
C ILE A 447 -28.86 -11.86 16.16
N ALA A 448 -28.73 -12.34 14.92
CA ALA A 448 -28.92 -13.75 14.68
C ALA A 448 -27.90 -14.49 15.56
N ALA A 449 -28.36 -15.51 16.29
CA ALA A 449 -27.50 -16.30 17.17
C ALA A 449 -26.23 -16.75 16.40
N PRO A 450 -25.05 -16.75 17.06
CA PRO A 450 -23.80 -17.11 16.39
C PRO A 450 -23.92 -18.50 15.76
N TYR A 451 -23.80 -18.57 14.44
CA TYR A 451 -23.65 -19.83 13.72
C TYR A 451 -22.30 -20.44 14.15
N HIS A 452 -22.35 -21.51 14.93
CA HIS A 452 -21.16 -22.30 15.28
C HIS A 452 -20.70 -23.07 14.04
N HIS A 453 -19.75 -22.52 13.29
CA HIS A 453 -19.02 -23.26 12.26
C HIS A 453 -17.70 -23.78 12.83
N SER A 454 -17.48 -25.08 12.75
CA SER A 454 -16.22 -25.73 13.09
C SER A 454 -15.14 -25.32 12.08
N SER A 455 -14.12 -24.59 12.54
CA SER A 455 -12.98 -24.15 11.74
C SER A 455 -11.92 -25.26 11.66
N ARG A 456 -11.95 -26.06 10.58
CA ARG A 456 -10.75 -26.70 10.05
C ARG A 456 -10.35 -25.94 8.79
N LEU A 457 -9.34 -25.09 8.93
CA LEU A 457 -8.77 -24.31 7.83
C LEU A 457 -7.60 -25.10 7.23
N ASP A 458 -7.89 -25.95 6.25
CA ASP A 458 -6.85 -26.47 5.36
C ASP A 458 -6.81 -25.57 4.11
N ASN A 459 -5.69 -24.84 3.96
CA ASN A 459 -5.19 -24.20 2.73
C ASN A 459 -5.67 -22.74 2.42
N PRO A 460 -4.83 -21.70 2.68
CA PRO A 460 -5.15 -20.31 2.34
C PRO A 460 -4.89 -20.04 0.85
N ARG A 461 -5.91 -20.21 0.01
CA ARG A 461 -5.88 -19.62 -1.36
C ARG A 461 -6.31 -18.16 -1.29
N ILE A 462 -5.32 -17.27 -1.23
CA ILE A 462 -5.49 -15.82 -1.28
C ILE A 462 -5.92 -15.40 -2.69
N CYS A 463 -7.22 -15.28 -2.92
CA CYS A 463 -7.86 -14.41 -3.90
C CYS A 463 -9.20 -14.03 -3.26
N SER A 464 -9.42 -12.72 -3.00
CA SER A 464 -10.53 -12.14 -2.22
C SER A 464 -10.74 -12.81 -0.86
N ALA A 465 -10.13 -12.27 0.21
CA ALA A 465 -10.49 -12.70 1.56
C ALA A 465 -11.96 -12.33 1.81
N PRO A 466 -12.85 -13.29 2.12
CA PRO A 466 -14.24 -12.99 2.38
C PRO A 466 -14.33 -12.41 3.79
N PHE A 467 -14.81 -11.17 3.90
CA PHE A 467 -14.89 -10.43 5.15
C PHE A 467 -16.34 -10.37 5.66
N VAL A 468 -16.53 -10.52 6.96
CA VAL A 468 -17.81 -10.23 7.60
C VAL A 468 -17.70 -9.03 8.51
N LEU A 469 -18.56 -8.06 8.24
CA LEU A 469 -18.93 -7.01 9.16
C LEU A 469 -20.17 -7.48 9.92
N ARG A 470 -20.09 -7.64 11.24
CA ARG A 470 -21.26 -8.09 12.01
C ARG A 470 -22.35 -7.01 12.08
N ARG A 471 -23.59 -7.52 12.18
CA ARG A 471 -24.83 -6.77 12.41
C ARG A 471 -24.96 -6.25 13.83
#